data_AF-A0A2V4DJV4-F1
#
_entry.id   AF-A0A2V4DJV4-F1
#
_cell.length_a   1.000
_cell.length_b   1.000
_cell.length_c   1.000
_cell.angle_alpha   90.00
_cell.angle_beta   90.00
_cell.angle_gamma   90.00
#
_symmetry.space_group_name_H-M   'P 1'
#
loop_
_entity.id
_entity.type
_entity.pdbx_description
1 polymer ?
#
loop_
_entity_poly.entity_id
_entity_poly.type
_entity_poly.pdbx_seq_one_letter_code
_entity_poly.pdbx_strand_id
1 'polypeptide(L)'
;MIPVALFGIDVEQCEKFYDELPQILPTAGVDDSGYEAMLYKIEGELRLEHLGIIDEWAGEIPAAWPEDVAQEILVALEVVKYPNVALLEGLLKLDGIDVTRVANWLHFLTNVYPLYDEETCAGLRKFGLNCPYEPSDIASYGVYVAQIEGFKEYAPATALPEYSLPRQRLLQLGLSAWSRN
;
A
#
# COMPACT_ATOMS: atom_id res chain seq x y z
N MET A 1 -12.38 17.03 11.38
CA MET A 1 -13.24 15.88 11.76
C MET A 1 -12.38 14.64 11.56
N ILE A 2 -12.31 13.74 12.54
CA ILE A 2 -11.49 12.53 12.44
C ILE A 2 -12.23 11.54 11.52
N PRO A 3 -11.60 11.01 10.46
CA PRO A 3 -12.19 9.98 9.61
C PRO A 3 -12.58 8.74 10.41
N VAL A 4 -13.65 8.05 10.02
CA VAL A 4 -14.15 6.86 10.74
C VAL A 4 -13.07 5.76 10.83
N ALA A 5 -12.24 5.64 9.80
CA ALA A 5 -11.12 4.68 9.78
C ALA A 5 -10.06 4.96 10.87
N LEU A 6 -10.02 6.17 11.42
CA LEU A 6 -9.12 6.59 12.50
C LEU A 6 -9.86 6.75 13.84
N PHE A 7 -11.01 6.11 14.00
CA PHE A 7 -11.76 6.21 15.25
C PHE A 7 -10.93 5.72 16.45
N GLY A 8 -10.85 6.55 17.48
CA GLY A 8 -10.07 6.25 18.70
C GLY A 8 -8.57 6.52 18.58
N ILE A 9 -8.12 7.17 17.49
CA ILE A 9 -6.70 7.53 17.29
C ILE A 9 -6.18 8.47 18.39
N ASP A 10 -4.90 8.34 18.74
CA ASP A 10 -4.16 9.34 19.50
C ASP A 10 -3.93 10.60 18.64
N VAL A 11 -4.77 11.60 18.87
CA VAL A 11 -4.78 12.86 18.10
C VAL A 11 -3.49 13.66 18.31
N GLU A 12 -3.01 13.76 19.55
CA GLU A 12 -1.80 14.53 19.87
C GLU A 12 -0.58 13.91 19.19
N GLN A 13 -0.48 12.57 19.22
CA GLN A 13 0.60 11.87 18.52
C GLN A 13 0.47 12.00 17.00
N CYS A 14 -0.75 12.00 16.47
CA CYS A 14 -0.99 12.18 15.03
C CYS A 14 -0.57 13.57 14.56
N GLU A 15 -0.91 14.63 15.30
CA GLU A 15 -0.47 16.00 15.02
C GLU A 15 1.07 16.11 15.07
N LYS A 16 1.69 15.54 16.11
CA LYS A 16 3.15 15.48 16.23
C LYS A 16 3.80 14.76 15.05
N PHE A 17 3.23 13.64 14.60
CA PHE A 17 3.72 12.92 13.44
C PHE A 17 3.74 13.81 12.19
N TYR A 18 2.67 14.58 11.92
CA TYR A 18 2.65 15.46 10.76
C TYR A 18 3.60 16.65 10.88
N ASP A 19 3.82 17.18 12.08
CA ASP A 19 4.79 18.25 12.32
C ASP A 19 6.24 17.79 12.08
N GLU A 20 6.54 16.51 12.36
CA GLU A 20 7.86 15.89 12.21
C GLU A 20 8.06 15.17 10.86
N LEU A 21 6.98 14.96 10.08
CA LEU A 21 7.01 14.22 8.82
C LEU A 21 8.03 14.78 7.82
N PRO A 22 8.13 16.12 7.59
CA PRO A 22 9.14 16.68 6.68
C PRO A 22 10.59 16.36 7.08
N GLN A 23 10.86 16.16 8.36
CA GLN A 23 12.18 15.87 8.92
C GLN A 23 12.47 14.36 8.90
N ILE A 24 11.44 13.53 8.95
CA ILE A 24 11.53 12.06 8.86
C ILE A 24 11.78 11.62 7.41
N LEU A 25 11.09 12.23 6.45
CA LEU A 25 11.10 11.79 5.05
C LEU A 25 12.50 11.65 4.41
N PRO A 26 13.46 12.58 4.62
CA PRO A 26 14.81 12.44 4.06
C PRO A 26 15.55 11.16 4.44
N THR A 27 15.22 10.54 5.58
CA THR A 27 15.81 9.26 6.02
C THR A 27 14.86 8.07 5.84
N ALA A 28 13.64 8.31 5.38
CA ALA A 28 12.61 7.31 5.20
C ALA A 28 12.64 6.62 3.82
N GLY A 29 13.67 6.87 3.00
CA GLY A 29 13.80 6.23 1.68
C GLY A 29 12.97 6.88 0.57
N VAL A 30 12.78 8.20 0.64
CA VAL A 30 12.11 8.97 -0.42
C VAL A 30 12.89 9.02 -1.74
N ASP A 31 14.21 8.83 -1.69
CA ASP A 31 15.07 8.73 -2.87
C ASP A 31 15.13 7.27 -3.36
N ASP A 32 14.04 6.79 -3.97
CA ASP A 32 13.91 5.41 -4.46
C ASP A 32 13.79 5.38 -6.00
N SER A 33 14.95 5.44 -6.66
CA SER A 33 15.02 5.39 -8.13
C SER A 33 14.43 4.10 -8.74
N GLY A 34 14.43 2.99 -7.99
CA GLY A 34 13.87 1.72 -8.44
C GLY A 34 12.35 1.75 -8.45
N TYR A 35 11.76 2.28 -7.38
CA TYR A 35 10.33 2.56 -7.30
C TYR A 35 9.89 3.57 -8.36
N GLU A 36 10.59 4.69 -8.51
CA GLU A 36 10.26 5.72 -9.49
C GLU A 36 10.26 5.18 -10.92
N ALA A 37 11.25 4.36 -11.28
CA ALA A 37 11.30 3.72 -12.60
C ALA A 37 10.11 2.77 -12.82
N MET A 38 9.66 2.09 -11.76
CA MET A 38 8.56 1.12 -11.83
C MET A 38 7.20 1.80 -12.09
N LEU A 39 6.99 3.01 -11.58
CA LEU A 39 5.75 3.78 -11.81
C LEU A 39 5.41 4.01 -13.29
N TYR A 40 6.43 4.01 -14.17
CA TYR A 40 6.28 4.24 -15.61
C TYR A 40 6.52 2.98 -16.45
N LYS A 41 6.76 1.82 -15.81
CA LYS A 41 7.15 0.59 -16.52
C LYS A 41 5.95 -0.19 -17.06
N ILE A 42 4.76 0.06 -16.53
CA ILE A 42 3.53 -0.63 -16.90
C ILE A 42 2.65 0.32 -17.71
N GLU A 43 2.38 -0.05 -18.96
CA GLU A 43 1.56 0.73 -19.87
C GLU A 43 0.60 -0.16 -20.65
N GLY A 44 -0.56 0.40 -21.04
CA GLY A 44 -1.54 -0.30 -21.87
C GLY A 44 -2.50 -1.21 -21.09
N GLU A 45 -3.19 -2.07 -21.84
CA GLU A 45 -4.20 -3.00 -21.29
C GLU A 45 -3.56 -4.06 -20.38
N LEU A 46 -4.22 -4.36 -19.25
CA LEU A 46 -3.78 -5.31 -18.24
C LEU A 46 -3.50 -6.70 -18.84
N ARG A 47 -2.28 -7.20 -18.63
CA ARG A 47 -1.81 -8.52 -19.09
C ARG A 47 -1.04 -9.22 -17.97
N LEU A 48 -0.94 -10.54 -18.08
CA LEU A 48 -0.16 -11.36 -17.12
C LEU A 48 1.31 -10.92 -17.05
N GLU A 49 1.88 -10.48 -18.18
CA GLU A 49 3.24 -9.94 -18.26
C GLU A 49 3.47 -8.78 -17.30
N HIS A 50 2.45 -7.93 -17.06
CA HIS A 50 2.54 -6.83 -16.10
C HIS A 50 2.74 -7.35 -14.67
N LEU A 51 2.05 -8.42 -14.30
CA LEU A 51 2.20 -9.02 -12.97
C LEU A 51 3.62 -9.58 -12.79
N GLY A 52 4.16 -10.22 -13.82
CA GLY A 52 5.54 -10.72 -13.80
C GLY A 52 6.58 -9.61 -13.60
N ILE A 53 6.40 -8.45 -14.27
CA ILE A 53 7.30 -7.30 -14.08
C ILE A 53 7.23 -6.77 -12.64
N ILE A 54 6.03 -6.74 -12.04
CA ILE A 54 5.83 -6.30 -10.66
C ILE A 54 6.43 -7.31 -9.67
N ASP A 55 6.23 -8.59 -9.92
CA ASP A 55 6.81 -9.67 -9.11
C ASP A 55 8.34 -9.57 -9.10
N GLU A 56 8.97 -9.40 -10.27
CA GLU A 56 10.42 -9.20 -10.38
C GLU A 56 10.89 -7.98 -9.57
N TRP A 57 10.16 -6.86 -9.64
CA TRP A 57 10.46 -5.67 -8.85
C TRP A 57 10.37 -5.94 -7.34
N ALA A 58 9.37 -6.73 -6.92
CA ALA A 58 9.17 -7.12 -5.52
C ALA A 58 10.16 -8.19 -5.04
N GLY A 59 11.00 -8.75 -5.92
CA GLY A 59 11.90 -9.86 -5.60
C GLY A 59 11.20 -11.22 -5.57
N GLU A 60 9.97 -11.30 -6.08
CA GLU A 60 9.19 -12.52 -6.22
C GLU A 60 9.56 -13.25 -7.51
N ILE A 61 9.27 -14.56 -7.55
CA ILE A 61 9.40 -15.35 -8.78
C ILE A 61 8.08 -15.19 -9.57
N PRO A 62 8.12 -14.67 -10.81
CA PRO A 62 6.95 -14.62 -11.67
C PRO A 62 6.36 -16.02 -11.83
N ALA A 63 5.08 -16.17 -11.48
CA ALA A 63 4.44 -17.47 -11.57
C ALA A 63 3.92 -17.72 -12.99
N ALA A 64 4.10 -18.95 -13.46
CA ALA A 64 3.52 -19.44 -14.69
C ALA A 64 2.19 -20.15 -14.39
N TRP A 65 1.14 -19.36 -14.13
CA TRP A 65 -0.19 -19.92 -13.89
C TRP A 65 -0.79 -20.53 -15.16
N PRO A 66 -1.62 -21.58 -15.03
CA PRO A 66 -2.51 -22.02 -16.10
C PRO A 66 -3.37 -20.87 -16.66
N GLU A 67 -3.75 -20.94 -17.93
CA GLU A 67 -4.46 -19.86 -18.64
C GLU A 67 -5.78 -19.45 -17.97
N ASP A 68 -6.54 -20.42 -17.46
CA ASP A 68 -7.78 -20.20 -16.73
C ASP A 68 -7.56 -19.45 -15.41
N VAL A 69 -6.55 -19.86 -14.64
CA VAL A 69 -6.14 -19.19 -13.39
C VAL A 69 -5.64 -17.78 -13.67
N ALA A 70 -4.80 -17.60 -14.70
CA ALA A 70 -4.31 -16.29 -15.10
C ALA A 70 -5.48 -15.35 -15.47
N GLN A 71 -6.46 -15.83 -16.24
CA GLN A 71 -7.63 -15.04 -16.61
C GLN A 71 -8.48 -14.65 -15.38
N GLU A 72 -8.65 -15.55 -14.42
CA GLU A 72 -9.35 -15.25 -13.16
C GLU A 72 -8.66 -14.12 -12.38
N ILE A 73 -7.33 -14.19 -12.25
CA ILE A 73 -6.52 -13.14 -11.60
C ILE A 73 -6.72 -11.79 -12.31
N LEU A 74 -6.58 -11.75 -13.64
CA LEU A 74 -6.70 -10.50 -14.40
C LEU A 74 -8.09 -9.89 -14.26
N VAL A 75 -9.15 -10.69 -14.33
CA VAL A 75 -10.54 -10.21 -14.16
C VAL A 75 -10.73 -9.64 -12.76
N ALA A 76 -10.25 -10.32 -11.72
CA ALA A 76 -10.37 -9.85 -10.34
C ALA A 76 -9.68 -8.48 -10.14
N LEU A 77 -8.49 -8.29 -10.72
CA LEU A 77 -7.74 -7.03 -10.67
C LEU A 77 -8.40 -5.90 -11.49
N GLU A 78 -9.12 -6.22 -12.55
CA GLU A 78 -9.80 -5.21 -13.38
C GLU A 78 -11.08 -4.67 -12.73
N VAL A 79 -11.83 -5.55 -12.05
CA VAL A 79 -13.13 -5.21 -11.44
C VAL A 79 -12.99 -4.56 -10.08
N VAL A 80 -11.92 -4.82 -9.33
CA VAL A 80 -11.73 -4.26 -8.00
C VAL A 80 -11.57 -2.73 -8.08
N LYS A 81 -12.19 -2.01 -7.14
CA LYS A 81 -12.20 -0.53 -7.13
C LYS A 81 -11.76 0.00 -5.79
N TYR A 82 -10.82 0.94 -5.86
CA TYR A 82 -10.27 1.61 -4.69
C TYR A 82 -11.39 2.29 -3.87
N PRO A 83 -11.39 2.18 -2.52
CA PRO A 83 -10.43 1.51 -1.64
C PRO A 83 -10.76 0.04 -1.28
N ASN A 84 -11.75 -0.58 -1.94
CA ASN A 84 -12.25 -1.91 -1.56
C ASN A 84 -11.34 -3.02 -2.08
N VAL A 85 -11.01 -4.00 -1.24
CA VAL A 85 -10.15 -5.15 -1.56
C VAL A 85 -10.85 -6.51 -1.42
N ALA A 86 -12.11 -6.53 -0.95
CA ALA A 86 -12.81 -7.76 -0.59
C ALA A 86 -13.01 -8.72 -1.78
N LEU A 87 -13.11 -8.21 -3.01
CA LEU A 87 -13.23 -9.02 -4.22
C LEU A 87 -11.99 -9.88 -4.51
N LEU A 88 -10.87 -9.59 -3.84
CA LEU A 88 -9.59 -10.29 -4.05
C LEU A 88 -9.38 -11.45 -3.08
N GLU A 89 -10.30 -11.68 -2.13
CA GLU A 89 -10.22 -12.80 -1.17
C GLU A 89 -10.03 -14.15 -1.86
N GLY A 90 -10.69 -14.34 -3.01
CA GLY A 90 -10.55 -15.57 -3.81
C GLY A 90 -9.12 -15.83 -4.27
N LEU A 91 -8.35 -14.78 -4.56
CA LEU A 91 -6.98 -14.92 -5.07
C LEU A 91 -6.04 -15.50 -4.03
N LEU A 92 -6.27 -15.25 -2.73
CA LEU A 92 -5.45 -15.79 -1.64
C LEU A 92 -5.57 -17.31 -1.47
N LYS A 93 -6.48 -17.96 -2.22
CA LYS A 93 -6.62 -19.41 -2.26
C LYS A 93 -5.74 -20.06 -3.33
N LEU A 94 -5.10 -19.26 -4.18
CA LEU A 94 -4.20 -19.72 -5.24
C LEU A 94 -2.78 -19.86 -4.67
N ASP A 95 -2.08 -20.90 -5.10
CA ASP A 95 -0.72 -21.16 -4.65
C ASP A 95 0.23 -19.99 -4.99
N GLY A 96 0.99 -19.55 -3.99
CA GLY A 96 1.97 -18.48 -4.14
C GLY A 96 1.38 -17.08 -4.25
N ILE A 97 0.10 -16.88 -3.93
CA ILE A 97 -0.54 -15.57 -3.85
C ILE A 97 -0.84 -15.25 -2.38
N ASP A 98 -0.21 -14.19 -1.88
CA ASP A 98 -0.53 -13.56 -0.62
C ASP A 98 -0.96 -12.10 -0.85
N VAL A 99 -1.39 -11.45 0.22
CA VAL A 99 -1.83 -10.05 0.20
C VAL A 99 -0.70 -9.12 -0.22
N THR A 100 0.54 -9.37 0.19
CA THR A 100 1.68 -8.50 -0.15
C THR A 100 1.90 -8.47 -1.65
N ARG A 101 1.87 -9.64 -2.30
CA ARG A 101 1.96 -9.77 -3.75
C ARG A 101 0.79 -9.08 -4.46
N VAL A 102 -0.44 -9.30 -3.98
CA VAL A 102 -1.63 -8.62 -4.51
C VAL A 102 -1.55 -7.10 -4.36
N ALA A 103 -1.10 -6.61 -3.20
CA ALA A 103 -0.93 -5.18 -2.95
C ALA A 103 0.11 -4.55 -3.88
N ASN A 104 1.23 -5.26 -4.16
CA ASN A 104 2.21 -4.82 -5.15
C ASN A 104 1.58 -4.70 -6.54
N TRP A 105 0.80 -5.69 -6.96
CA TRP A 105 0.08 -5.63 -8.24
C TRP A 105 -0.85 -4.43 -8.31
N LEU A 106 -1.75 -4.29 -7.34
CA LEU A 106 -2.68 -3.17 -7.31
C LEU A 106 -1.97 -1.83 -7.29
N HIS A 107 -0.88 -1.71 -6.52
CA HIS A 107 -0.11 -0.48 -6.40
C HIS A 107 0.38 -0.01 -7.75
N PHE A 108 1.12 -0.83 -8.50
CA PHE A 108 1.69 -0.41 -9.79
C PHE A 108 0.70 -0.45 -10.95
N LEU A 109 -0.35 -1.26 -10.88
CA LEU A 109 -1.39 -1.27 -11.92
C LEU A 109 -2.30 -0.04 -11.85
N THR A 110 -2.48 0.55 -10.67
CA THR A 110 -3.47 1.61 -10.45
C THR A 110 -2.90 2.92 -9.92
N ASN A 111 -1.71 2.89 -9.32
CA ASN A 111 -1.05 4.00 -8.63
C ASN A 111 -1.87 4.61 -7.47
N VAL A 112 -2.88 3.91 -6.94
CA VAL A 112 -3.75 4.40 -5.85
C VAL A 112 -3.87 3.47 -4.65
N TYR A 113 -3.62 2.17 -4.81
CA TYR A 113 -3.56 1.26 -3.67
C TYR A 113 -2.21 1.39 -2.95
N PRO A 114 -2.16 1.34 -1.62
CA PRO A 114 -0.89 1.38 -0.90
C PRO A 114 -0.19 0.02 -0.98
N LEU A 115 1.14 0.01 -0.97
CA LEU A 115 1.92 -1.22 -0.72
C LEU A 115 1.58 -1.78 0.66
N TYR A 116 1.75 -3.09 0.89
CA TYR A 116 1.44 -3.69 2.20
C TYR A 116 2.71 -4.18 2.87
N ASP A 117 3.15 -3.48 3.91
CA ASP A 117 4.37 -3.78 4.66
C ASP A 117 4.16 -3.74 6.18
N GLU A 118 4.95 -4.54 6.89
CA GLU A 118 4.84 -4.74 8.34
C GLU A 118 5.17 -3.47 9.11
N GLU A 119 6.20 -2.73 8.70
CA GLU A 119 6.66 -1.53 9.39
C GLU A 119 5.64 -0.40 9.33
N THR A 120 4.97 -0.20 8.19
CA THR A 120 3.89 0.79 8.10
C THR A 120 2.72 0.38 8.99
N CYS A 121 2.36 -0.90 9.05
CA CYS A 121 1.36 -1.40 10.00
C CYS A 121 1.78 -1.13 11.45
N ALA A 122 3.06 -1.35 11.78
CA ALA A 122 3.61 -1.03 13.09
C ALA A 122 3.57 0.48 13.41
N GLY A 123 3.81 1.33 12.41
CA GLY A 123 3.65 2.78 12.49
C GLY A 123 2.22 3.19 12.83
N LEU A 124 1.24 2.65 12.10
CA LEU A 124 -0.19 2.88 12.35
C LEU A 124 -0.60 2.45 13.78
N ARG A 125 -0.08 1.32 14.27
CA ARG A 125 -0.34 0.83 15.63
C ARG A 125 0.16 1.78 16.72
N LYS A 126 1.17 2.62 16.46
CA LYS A 126 1.64 3.60 17.46
C LYS A 126 0.55 4.58 17.86
N PHE A 127 -0.35 4.92 16.94
CA PHE A 127 -1.45 5.85 17.17
C PHE A 127 -2.68 5.18 17.82
N GLY A 128 -2.55 3.96 18.33
CA GLY A 128 -3.66 3.22 18.96
C GLY A 128 -4.60 2.50 17.98
N LEU A 129 -4.26 2.46 16.69
CA LEU A 129 -5.07 1.80 15.68
C LEU A 129 -4.82 0.29 15.66
N ASN A 130 -5.88 -0.49 15.44
CA ASN A 130 -5.74 -1.91 15.16
C ASN A 130 -5.35 -2.09 13.68
N CYS A 131 -4.05 -2.33 13.42
CA CYS A 131 -3.53 -2.60 12.09
C CYS A 131 -2.66 -3.85 12.12
N PRO A 132 -3.23 -5.06 12.00
CA PRO A 132 -2.43 -6.28 11.91
C PRO A 132 -1.65 -6.31 10.58
N TYR A 133 -0.53 -7.03 10.58
CA TYR A 133 0.17 -7.41 9.37
C TYR A 133 -0.05 -8.91 9.18
N GLU A 134 -1.01 -9.27 8.33
CA GLU A 134 -1.41 -10.67 8.09
C GLU A 134 -1.49 -10.90 6.58
N PRO A 135 -0.37 -11.28 5.93
CA PRO A 135 -0.32 -11.49 4.48
C PRO A 135 -1.29 -12.55 3.95
N SER A 136 -1.85 -13.40 4.81
CA SER A 136 -2.85 -14.40 4.45
C SER A 136 -4.30 -13.92 4.60
N ASP A 137 -4.53 -12.69 5.02
CA ASP A 137 -5.88 -12.17 5.30
C ASP A 137 -6.14 -10.83 4.56
N ILE A 138 -7.05 -10.88 3.59
CA ILE A 138 -7.43 -9.69 2.81
C ILE A 138 -8.12 -8.62 3.68
N ALA A 139 -8.78 -9.00 4.77
CA ALA A 139 -9.44 -8.06 5.66
C ALA A 139 -8.40 -7.21 6.42
N SER A 140 -7.28 -7.81 6.82
CA SER A 140 -6.12 -7.12 7.37
C SER A 140 -5.62 -6.01 6.44
N TYR A 141 -5.53 -6.28 5.14
CA TYR A 141 -5.20 -5.26 4.14
C TYR A 141 -6.30 -4.22 3.96
N GLY A 142 -7.58 -4.61 3.96
CA GLY A 142 -8.69 -3.66 3.87
C GLY A 142 -8.68 -2.64 5.01
N VAL A 143 -8.37 -3.08 6.23
CA VAL A 143 -8.16 -2.20 7.39
C VAL A 143 -6.98 -1.25 7.15
N TYR A 144 -5.85 -1.78 6.68
CA TYR A 144 -4.67 -0.99 6.35
C TYR A 144 -4.97 0.09 5.29
N VAL A 145 -5.62 -0.26 4.18
CA VAL A 145 -6.01 0.68 3.11
C VAL A 145 -6.91 1.78 3.67
N ALA A 146 -7.92 1.41 4.47
CA ALA A 146 -8.84 2.38 5.08
C ALA A 146 -8.11 3.34 6.04
N GLN A 147 -7.15 2.86 6.81
CA GLN A 147 -6.38 3.70 7.71
C GLN A 147 -5.45 4.64 6.95
N ILE A 148 -4.79 4.17 5.88
CA ILE A 148 -4.00 5.03 4.99
C ILE A 148 -4.88 6.11 4.35
N GLU A 149 -6.11 5.80 3.92
CA GLU A 149 -7.09 6.81 3.49
C GLU A 149 -7.37 7.83 4.58
N GLY A 150 -7.64 7.34 5.80
CA GLY A 150 -7.87 8.19 6.95
C GLY A 150 -6.72 9.17 7.19
N PHE A 151 -5.47 8.70 7.13
CA PHE A 151 -4.29 9.57 7.25
C PHE A 151 -4.16 10.55 6.07
N LYS A 152 -4.56 10.17 4.85
CA LYS A 152 -4.58 11.13 3.73
C LYS A 152 -5.62 12.23 3.96
N GLU A 153 -6.81 11.88 4.41
CA GLU A 153 -7.91 12.82 4.68
C GLU A 153 -7.62 13.72 5.88
N TYR A 154 -6.99 13.19 6.91
CA TYR A 154 -6.68 13.91 8.14
C TYR A 154 -5.43 14.80 8.02
N ALA A 155 -4.52 14.49 7.09
CA ALA A 155 -3.27 15.23 6.91
C ALA A 155 -3.50 16.74 6.65
N PRO A 156 -2.85 17.62 7.44
CA PRO A 156 -2.86 19.06 7.20
C PRO A 156 -2.34 19.41 5.81
N ALA A 157 -2.83 20.52 5.23
CA ALA A 157 -2.43 20.95 3.89
C ALA A 157 -0.92 21.21 3.74
N THR A 158 -0.24 21.56 4.83
CA THR A 158 1.20 21.86 4.88
C THR A 158 2.06 20.68 5.31
N ALA A 159 1.47 19.54 5.70
CA ALA A 159 2.21 18.45 6.33
C ALA A 159 3.06 17.63 5.34
N LEU A 160 2.68 17.62 4.07
CA LEU A 160 3.35 16.82 3.06
C LEU A 160 4.21 17.70 2.16
N PRO A 161 5.54 17.62 2.29
CA PRO A 161 6.47 18.32 1.39
C PRO A 161 6.36 17.78 -0.05
N GLU A 162 6.81 18.60 -1.00
CA GLU A 162 6.86 18.22 -2.41
C GLU A 162 7.99 17.22 -2.67
N TYR A 163 7.62 16.04 -3.18
CA TYR A 163 8.51 14.99 -3.63
C TYR A 163 8.01 14.42 -4.98
N SER A 164 8.89 13.71 -5.68
CA SER A 164 8.56 12.93 -6.90
C SER A 164 7.59 11.78 -6.62
N LEU A 165 7.51 11.31 -5.38
CA LEU A 165 6.68 10.18 -4.99
C LEU A 165 5.21 10.58 -4.77
N PRO A 166 4.26 9.67 -5.06
CA PRO A 166 2.85 9.87 -4.71
C PRO A 166 2.65 10.13 -3.21
N ARG A 167 1.70 11.00 -2.87
CA ARG A 167 1.35 11.37 -1.48
C ARG A 167 1.17 10.15 -0.55
N GLN A 168 0.52 9.11 -1.06
CA GLN A 168 0.30 7.87 -0.32
C GLN A 168 1.62 7.19 0.04
N ARG A 169 2.57 7.11 -0.91
CA ARG A 169 3.87 6.51 -0.68
C ARG A 169 4.66 7.28 0.36
N LEU A 170 4.64 8.62 0.31
CA LEU A 170 5.28 9.46 1.33
C LEU A 170 4.73 9.18 2.73
N LEU A 171 3.40 9.06 2.86
CA LEU A 171 2.79 8.70 4.15
C LEU A 171 3.21 7.31 4.62
N GLN A 172 3.25 6.31 3.74
CA GLN A 172 3.72 4.97 4.10
C GLN A 172 5.18 4.98 4.58
N LEU A 173 6.07 5.66 3.86
CA LEU A 173 7.47 5.80 4.25
C LEU A 173 7.60 6.52 5.61
N GLY A 174 6.86 7.60 5.80
CA GLY A 174 6.81 8.33 7.06
C GLY A 174 6.33 7.47 8.23
N LEU A 175 5.23 6.73 8.05
CA LEU A 175 4.67 5.83 9.05
C LEU A 175 5.62 4.66 9.36
N SER A 176 6.24 4.07 8.33
CA SER A 176 7.25 3.02 8.47
C SER A 176 8.44 3.51 9.29
N ALA A 177 8.96 4.70 8.99
CA ALA A 177 10.03 5.31 9.77
C ALA A 177 9.58 5.66 11.20
N TRP A 178 8.35 6.18 11.37
CA TRP A 178 7.76 6.46 12.67
C TRP A 178 7.66 5.23 13.56
N SER A 179 7.47 4.03 12.98
CA SER A 179 7.45 2.77 13.72
C SER A 179 8.75 2.51 14.50
N ARG A 180 9.87 3.12 14.10
CA ARG A 180 11.21 2.94 14.68
C ARG A 180 11.60 4.05 15.67
N ASN A 181 10.89 5.18 15.69
CA ASN A 181 11.12 6.33 16.58
C ASN A 181 10.51 6.15 17.98
#